data_AF-A0A961A105-F1
#
_entry.id   AF-A0A961A105-F1
#
_cell.length_a   1.000
_cell.length_b   1.000
_cell.length_c   1.000
_cell.angle_alpha   90.00
_cell.angle_beta   90.00
_cell.angle_gamma   90.00
#
_symmetry.space_group_name_H-M   'P 1'
#
loop_
_entity.id
_entity.type
_entity.pdbx_description
1 polymer ?
#
loop_
_entity_poly.entity_id
_entity_poly.type
_entity_poly.pdbx_seq_one_letter_code
_entity_poly.pdbx_strand_id
1 'polypeptide(L)'
;VGVVYNNARIALSERSWELMSLRVLGLSRNEVFKILAGEMLAQILLALPLGWLLGYGFAIFLVKMMANETVDFPVVIQKPSFAYASLIVLVSALLSTWIIKRRLDQSDLVMALKVRE
;
A
#
# COMPACT_ATOMS: atom_id res chain seq x y z
N VAL A 1 4.23 5.35 -5.41
CA VAL A 1 5.19 4.85 -4.39
C VAL A 1 5.28 5.77 -3.18
N GLY A 2 5.51 7.08 -3.34
CA GLY A 2 5.70 8.01 -2.21
C GLY A 2 4.58 8.04 -1.15
N VAL A 3 3.30 8.07 -1.57
CA VAL A 3 2.15 8.09 -0.63
C VAL A 3 2.04 6.78 0.15
N VAL A 4 2.18 5.64 -0.53
CA VAL A 4 2.12 4.30 0.09
C VAL A 4 3.28 4.12 1.08
N TYR A 5 4.48 4.58 0.72
CA TYR A 5 5.64 4.59 1.61
C TYR A 5 5.39 5.44 2.86
N ASN A 6 4.82 6.64 2.70
CA ASN A 6 4.61 7.53 3.84
C ASN A 6 3.53 7.00 4.79
N ASN A 7 2.43 6.48 4.24
CA ASN A 7 1.39 5.82 5.02
C ASN A 7 1.94 4.63 5.81
N ALA A 8 2.72 3.77 5.15
CA ALA A 8 3.36 2.64 5.79
C ALA A 8 4.35 3.07 6.90
N ARG A 9 5.10 4.17 6.69
CA ARG A 9 6.00 4.73 7.71
C ARG A 9 5.25 5.30 8.91
N ILE A 10 4.16 6.04 8.67
CA ILE A 10 3.33 6.62 9.73
C ILE A 10 2.70 5.50 10.57
N ALA A 11 2.05 4.53 9.94
CA ALA A 11 1.42 3.40 10.63
C ALA A 11 2.42 2.64 11.52
N LEU A 12 3.66 2.49 11.05
CA LEU A 12 4.72 1.80 11.78
C LEU A 12 5.26 2.65 12.94
N SER A 13 5.34 3.97 12.77
CA SER A 13 5.74 4.91 13.84
C SER A 13 4.69 4.99 14.95
N GLU A 14 3.42 5.09 14.59
CA GLU A 14 2.29 5.20 15.54
C GLU A 14 2.13 3.93 16.37
N ARG A 15 2.34 2.75 15.77
CA ARG A 15 2.17 1.47 16.47
C ARG A 15 3.43 0.93 17.12
N SER A 16 4.56 1.65 17.05
CA SER A 16 5.82 1.23 17.66
C SER A 16 5.68 0.80 19.13
N TRP A 17 4.82 1.47 19.90
CA TRP A 17 4.48 1.11 21.28
C TRP A 17 3.66 -0.18 21.43
N GLU A 18 2.67 -0.41 20.56
CA GLU A 18 1.94 -1.70 20.51
C GLU A 18 2.85 -2.85 20.07
N LEU A 19 3.75 -2.60 19.11
CA LEU A 19 4.73 -3.58 18.67
C LEU A 19 5.68 -3.96 19.81
N MET A 20 6.01 -3.00 20.69
CA MET A 20 6.83 -3.22 21.88
C MET A 20 6.09 -4.00 22.97
N SER A 21 4.79 -3.79 23.17
CA SER A 21 4.00 -4.59 24.14
C SER A 21 3.85 -6.05 23.67
N LEU A 22 3.62 -6.28 22.37
CA LEU A 22 3.59 -7.63 21.79
C LEU A 22 4.94 -8.36 21.91
N ARG A 23 6.06 -7.62 21.88
CA ARG A 23 7.39 -8.20 22.13
C ARG A 23 7.59 -8.64 23.58
N VAL A 24 6.99 -7.96 24.56
CA VAL A 24 7.03 -8.38 25.97
C VAL A 24 6.30 -9.71 26.17
N LEU A 25 5.30 -10.01 25.33
CA LEU A 25 4.61 -11.30 25.29
C LEU A 25 5.40 -12.41 24.57
N GLY A 26 6.61 -12.14 24.09
CA GLY A 26 7.51 -13.13 23.51
C GLY A 26 7.47 -13.24 21.98
N LEU A 27 6.71 -12.40 21.26
CA LEU A 27 6.70 -12.41 19.80
C LEU A 27 8.01 -11.88 19.20
N SER A 28 8.45 -12.54 18.12
CA SER A 28 9.61 -12.11 17.35
C SER A 28 9.29 -10.88 16.49
N ARG A 29 10.32 -10.06 16.20
CA ARG A 29 10.20 -8.89 15.30
C ARG A 29 9.53 -9.23 13.96
N ASN A 30 9.78 -10.43 13.45
CA ASN A 30 9.27 -10.87 12.16
C ASN A 30 7.77 -11.21 12.21
N GLU A 31 7.27 -11.73 13.33
CA GLU A 31 5.83 -11.99 13.53
C GLU A 31 5.06 -10.69 13.66
N VAL A 32 5.59 -9.76 14.44
CA VAL A 32 4.99 -8.43 14.62
C VAL A 32 4.89 -7.68 13.29
N PHE A 33 5.96 -7.72 12.48
CA PHE A 33 5.94 -7.13 11.13
C PHE A 33 4.93 -7.81 10.20
N LYS A 34 4.75 -9.14 10.30
CA LYS A 34 3.76 -9.88 9.49
C LYS A 34 2.33 -9.44 9.79
N ILE A 35 2.01 -9.12 11.04
CA ILE A 35 0.68 -8.62 11.43
C ILE A 35 0.41 -7.27 10.74
N LEU A 36 1.34 -6.32 10.85
CA LEU A 36 1.20 -5.01 10.21
C LEU A 36 1.12 -5.11 8.68
N ALA A 37 1.96 -5.96 8.07
CA ALA A 37 1.93 -6.20 6.63
C ALA A 37 0.62 -6.85 6.19
N GLY A 38 0.04 -7.74 6.99
CA GLY A 38 -1.26 -8.36 6.75
C GLY A 38 -2.40 -7.35 6.75
N GLU A 39 -2.39 -6.41 7.70
CA GLU A 39 -3.40 -5.35 7.77
C GLU A 39 -3.31 -4.40 6.58
N MET A 40 -2.09 -3.99 6.20
CA MET A 40 -1.87 -3.20 4.98
C MET A 40 -2.37 -3.94 3.73
N LEU A 41 -2.08 -5.23 3.61
CA LEU A 41 -2.56 -6.04 2.49
C LEU A 41 -4.09 -6.12 2.47
N ALA A 42 -4.73 -6.30 3.63
CA ALA A 42 -6.18 -6.30 3.74
C ALA A 42 -6.80 -4.96 3.29
N GLN A 43 -6.20 -3.83 3.72
CA GLN A 43 -6.64 -2.49 3.29
C GLN A 43 -6.49 -2.30 1.77
N ILE A 44 -5.39 -2.76 1.19
CA ILE A 44 -5.17 -2.68 -0.27
C ILE A 44 -6.18 -3.56 -1.02
N LEU A 45 -6.44 -4.77 -0.53
CA LEU A 45 -7.40 -5.67 -1.14
C LEU A 45 -8.82 -5.07 -1.14
N LEU A 46 -9.19 -4.31 -0.11
CA LEU A 46 -10.44 -3.55 -0.07
C LEU A 46 -10.42 -2.32 -0.98
N ALA A 47 -9.26 -1.66 -1.12
CA ALA A 47 -9.10 -0.50 -1.99
C ALA A 47 -9.14 -0.84 -3.48
N LEU A 48 -8.70 -2.03 -3.89
CA LEU A 48 -8.70 -2.47 -5.29
C LEU A 48 -10.09 -2.46 -5.96
N PRO A 49 -11.14 -3.11 -5.43
CA PRO A 49 -12.46 -3.08 -6.04
C PRO A 49 -13.07 -1.68 -6.05
N LEU A 50 -12.82 -0.89 -5.00
CA LEU A 50 -13.23 0.53 -4.97
C LEU A 50 -12.52 1.34 -6.07
N GLY A 51 -11.23 1.13 -6.26
CA GLY A 51 -10.45 1.77 -7.32
C GLY A 51 -10.93 1.38 -8.72
N TRP A 52 -11.28 0.11 -8.94
CA TRP A 52 -11.88 -0.35 -10.19
C TRP A 52 -13.22 0.33 -10.48
N LEU A 53 -14.10 0.39 -9.47
CA LEU A 53 -15.42 1.00 -9.60
C LEU A 53 -15.31 2.49 -9.90
N LEU A 54 -14.49 3.22 -9.13
CA LEU A 54 -14.25 4.64 -9.35
C LEU A 54 -13.57 4.92 -10.69
N GLY A 55 -12.57 4.12 -11.08
CA GLY A 55 -11.88 4.28 -12.35
C GLY A 55 -12.80 4.05 -13.56
N TYR A 56 -13.65 3.03 -13.49
CA TYR A 56 -14.66 2.75 -14.52
C TYR A 56 -15.70 3.88 -14.60
N GLY A 57 -16.23 4.33 -13.46
CA GLY A 57 -17.17 5.44 -13.40
C GLY A 57 -16.57 6.75 -13.94
N PHE A 58 -15.30 7.01 -13.62
CA PHE A 58 -14.58 8.18 -14.12
C PHE A 58 -14.37 8.14 -15.64
N ALA A 59 -14.04 6.97 -16.20
CA ALA A 59 -13.91 6.82 -17.66
C ALA A 59 -15.23 7.11 -18.39
N ILE A 60 -16.36 6.61 -17.87
CA ILE A 60 -17.69 6.93 -18.42
C ILE A 60 -17.99 8.42 -18.28
N PHE A 61 -17.70 9.00 -17.13
CA PHE A 61 -17.94 10.42 -16.88
C PHE A 61 -17.15 11.31 -17.85
N LEU A 62 -15.88 11.00 -18.09
CA LEU A 62 -15.05 11.71 -19.06
C LEU A 62 -15.61 11.62 -20.48
N VAL A 63 -16.00 10.43 -20.93
CA VAL A 63 -16.59 10.27 -22.27
C VAL A 63 -17.90 11.04 -22.40
N LYS A 64 -18.76 11.01 -21.38
CA LYS A 64 -20.01 11.80 -21.38
C LYS A 64 -19.77 13.30 -21.44
N MET A 65 -18.72 13.80 -20.79
CA MET A 65 -18.34 15.21 -20.85
C MET A 65 -17.72 15.63 -22.19
N MET A 66 -17.14 14.68 -22.94
CA MET A 66 -16.51 14.94 -24.24
C MET A 66 -17.43 14.65 -25.44
N ALA A 67 -18.55 13.96 -25.23
CA ALA A 67 -19.49 13.64 -26.28
C ALA A 67 -20.11 14.94 -26.83
N ASN A 68 -19.70 15.30 -28.05
CA ASN A 68 -20.37 16.31 -28.87
C ASN A 68 -21.32 15.59 -29.84
N GLU A 69 -22.36 16.27 -30.30
CA GLU A 69 -23.45 15.71 -31.15
C GLU A 69 -22.98 15.00 -32.44
N THR A 70 -21.71 15.16 -32.83
CA THR A 70 -21.14 14.61 -34.07
C THR A 70 -20.24 13.38 -33.86
N VAL A 71 -19.76 13.09 -32.64
CA VAL A 71 -18.78 12.01 -32.40
C VAL A 71 -19.06 11.25 -31.11
N ASP A 72 -19.46 9.98 -31.24
CA ASP A 72 -19.56 9.03 -30.14
C ASP A 72 -18.24 8.28 -29.93
N PHE A 73 -17.69 8.35 -28.72
CA PHE A 73 -16.52 7.57 -28.31
C PHE A 73 -16.94 6.34 -27.48
N PRO A 74 -16.76 5.10 -27.97
CA PRO A 74 -17.11 3.92 -27.19
C PRO A 74 -16.09 3.69 -26.05
N VAL A 75 -16.56 3.62 -24.81
CA VAL A 75 -15.74 3.22 -23.65
C VAL A 75 -15.51 1.71 -23.70
N VAL A 76 -14.37 1.28 -24.23
CA VAL A 76 -13.96 -0.13 -24.23
C VAL A 76 -12.81 -0.31 -23.26
N ILE A 77 -13.11 -0.65 -22.01
CA ILE A 77 -12.10 -1.04 -21.02
C ILE A 77 -11.91 -2.54 -21.08
N GLN A 78 -10.72 -2.97 -21.50
CA GLN A 78 -10.40 -4.39 -21.57
C GLN A 78 -10.15 -4.95 -20.17
N LYS A 79 -10.61 -6.18 -19.92
CA LYS A 79 -10.33 -6.94 -18.68
C LYS A 79 -8.85 -6.92 -18.25
N PRO A 80 -7.85 -7.06 -19.16
CA PRO A 80 -6.43 -6.95 -18.79
C PRO A 80 -6.04 -5.60 -18.19
N SER A 81 -6.70 -4.49 -18.51
CA SER A 81 -6.38 -3.18 -17.94
C SER A 81 -6.57 -3.15 -16.43
N PHE A 82 -7.64 -3.78 -15.92
CA PHE A 82 -7.87 -3.93 -14.48
C PHE A 82 -6.82 -4.84 -13.82
N ALA A 83 -6.42 -5.91 -14.51
CA ALA A 83 -5.38 -6.82 -14.02
C ALA A 83 -4.02 -6.11 -13.90
N TYR A 84 -3.61 -5.34 -14.92
CA TYR A 84 -2.38 -4.55 -14.87
C TYR A 84 -2.42 -3.48 -13.79
N ALA A 85 -3.53 -2.75 -13.67
CA ALA A 85 -3.68 -1.73 -12.63
C ALA A 85 -3.53 -2.34 -11.22
N SER A 86 -4.20 -3.46 -10.95
CA SER A 86 -4.08 -4.16 -9.67
C SER A 86 -2.69 -4.71 -9.41
N LEU A 87 -2.04 -5.27 -10.43
CA LEU A 87 -0.69 -5.81 -10.30
C LEU A 87 0.31 -4.70 -9.97
N ILE A 88 0.22 -3.54 -10.62
CA ILE A 88 1.07 -2.38 -10.33
C ILE A 88 0.89 -1.89 -8.89
N VAL A 89 -0.37 -1.82 -8.41
CA VAL A 89 -0.68 -1.41 -7.02
C VAL A 89 -0.10 -2.42 -6.03
N LEU A 90 -0.31 -3.71 -6.24
CA LEU A 90 0.19 -4.78 -5.38
C LEU A 90 1.72 -4.79 -5.32
N VAL A 91 2.39 -4.73 -6.47
CA VAL A 91 3.86 -4.68 -6.54
C VAL A 91 4.39 -3.43 -5.85
N SER A 92 3.79 -2.27 -6.08
CA SER A 92 4.19 -1.01 -5.43
C SER A 92 4.05 -1.07 -3.91
N ALA A 93 2.97 -1.69 -3.42
CA ALA A 93 2.76 -1.88 -1.99
C ALA A 93 3.77 -2.85 -1.38
N LEU A 94 3.97 -4.01 -1.99
CA LEU A 94 4.95 -5.01 -1.54
C LEU A 94 6.36 -4.42 -1.48
N LEU A 95 6.78 -3.68 -2.52
CA LEU A 95 8.07 -3.01 -2.56
C LEU A 95 8.20 -1.95 -1.46
N SER A 96 7.14 -1.15 -1.24
CA SER A 96 7.16 -0.09 -0.21
C SER A 96 7.29 -0.70 1.19
N THR A 97 6.49 -1.71 1.50
CA THR A 97 6.52 -2.43 2.77
C THR A 97 7.87 -3.14 2.99
N TRP A 98 8.43 -3.75 1.94
CA TRP A 98 9.75 -4.40 2.01
C TRP A 98 10.90 -3.40 2.25
N ILE A 99 10.91 -2.26 1.55
CA ILE A 99 11.91 -1.21 1.74
C ILE A 99 11.89 -0.69 3.18
N ILE A 100 10.70 -0.48 3.73
CA ILE A 100 10.53 0.03 5.11
C ILE A 100 11.04 -0.99 6.12
N LYS A 101 10.69 -2.27 5.96
CA LYS A 101 11.22 -3.36 6.79
C LYS A 101 12.74 -3.33 6.85
N ARG A 102 13.37 -3.29 5.67
CA ARG A 102 14.82 -3.31 5.55
C ARG A 102 15.48 -2.08 6.20
N ARG A 103 14.86 -0.90 6.08
CA ARG A 103 15.36 0.32 6.72
C ARG A 103 15.26 0.28 8.24
N LEU A 104 14.18 -0.27 8.80
CA LEU A 104 14.04 -0.43 10.25
C LEU A 104 15.10 -1.36 10.83
N ASP A 105 15.32 -2.51 10.17
CA ASP A 105 16.32 -3.49 10.61
C ASP A 105 17.75 -2.90 10.59
N GLN A 106 18.06 -2.02 9.63
CA GLN A 106 19.36 -1.32 9.56
C GLN A 106 19.49 -0.19 10.58
N SER A 107 18.41 0.56 10.83
CA SER A 107 18.43 1.74 11.72
C SER A 107 18.56 1.35 13.20
N ASP A 108 17.90 0.25 13.59
CA ASP A 108 18.02 -0.28 14.96
C ASP A 108 19.42 -0.83 15.25
N LEU A 109 20.10 -1.40 14.25
CA LEU A 109 21.47 -1.88 14.41
C LEU A 109 22.43 -0.74 14.76
N VAL A 110 22.25 0.42 14.09
CA VAL A 110 23.08 1.61 14.30
C VAL A 110 22.75 2.31 15.63
N MET A 111 21.48 2.33 16.04
CA MET A 111 21.08 2.92 17.33
C MET A 111 21.54 2.04 18.52
N ALA A 112 21.48 0.71 18.39
CA ALA A 112 21.95 -0.22 19.42
C ALA A 112 23.47 -0.13 19.67
N LEU A 113 24.25 0.23 18.65
CA LEU A 113 25.69 0.49 18.77
C LEU A 113 25.99 1.80 19.53
N LYS A 114 25.12 2.81 19.44
CA LYS A 114 25.30 4.12 20.10
C LYS A 114 24.95 4.17 21.58
N VAL A 115 24.18 3.22 22.10
CA VAL A 115 23.83 3.16 23.54
C VAL A 115 24.97 2.54 24.37
N ARG A 116 26.02 2.03 23.70
CA ARG A 116 27.20 1.44 24.35
C ARG A 116 28.40 2.38 24.48
N GLU A 117 28.29 3.62 24.02
CA GLU A 117 29.21 4.74 24.32
C GLU A 117 28.53 5.70 25.30
#